data_AF-A0A060UM36-F1
#
_entry.id   AF-A0A060UM36-F1
#
_cell.length_a   1.000
_cell.length_b   1.000
_cell.length_c   1.000
_cell.angle_alpha   90.00
_cell.angle_beta   90.00
_cell.angle_gamma   90.00
#
_symmetry.space_group_name_H-M   'P 1'
#
loop_
_entity.id
_entity.type
_entity.pdbx_description
1 polymer ?
#
loop_
_entity_poly.entity_id
_entity_poly.type
_entity_poly.pdbx_seq_one_letter_code
_entity_poly.pdbx_strand_id
1 'polypeptide(L)'
;MLSLLQTQQEKEAEWAERARYIAQQELAIALRDETIARLESTIAKLQRWRFGRRSEKLSPDQISLWEEALDTEIAAMESILESVLEDSAAVTASRPGTEAPVAPARPPRRHPGRMQLPDTLPRVEGITIL
;
A
#
# COMPACT_ATOMS: atom_id res chain seq x y z
N MET A 1 61.52 -23.18 -18.25
CA MET A 1 60.45 -23.43 -19.24
C MET A 1 59.21 -24.03 -18.57
N LEU A 2 59.32 -25.15 -17.83
CA LEU A 2 58.19 -25.77 -17.11
C LEU A 2 57.50 -24.86 -16.08
N SER A 3 58.24 -24.11 -15.26
CA SER A 3 57.65 -23.20 -14.25
C SER A 3 56.86 -22.03 -14.88
N LEU A 4 57.29 -21.57 -16.05
CA LEU A 4 56.58 -20.53 -16.80
C LEU A 4 55.25 -21.07 -17.34
N LEU A 5 55.23 -22.31 -17.85
CA LEU A 5 54.01 -22.94 -18.32
C LEU A 5 53.00 -23.14 -17.17
N GLN A 6 53.49 -23.58 -16.01
CA GLN A 6 52.65 -23.78 -14.82
C GLN A 6 52.02 -22.47 -14.35
N THR A 7 52.80 -21.39 -14.26
CA THR A 7 52.27 -20.07 -13.90
C THR A 7 51.29 -19.51 -14.93
N GLN A 8 51.41 -19.86 -16.21
CA GLN A 8 50.40 -19.52 -17.22
C GLN A 8 49.11 -20.31 -17.00
N GLN A 9 49.20 -21.61 -16.74
CA GLN A 9 48.02 -22.44 -16.46
C GLN A 9 47.28 -21.99 -15.20
N GLU A 10 48.01 -21.61 -14.15
CA GLU A 10 47.42 -21.05 -12.92
C GLU A 10 46.65 -19.76 -13.20
N LYS A 11 47.24 -18.84 -13.99
CA LYS A 11 46.57 -17.59 -14.38
C LYS A 11 45.35 -17.82 -15.26
N GLU A 12 45.43 -18.75 -16.20
CA GLU A 12 44.28 -19.13 -17.04
C GLU A 12 43.16 -19.74 -16.20
N ALA A 13 43.49 -20.56 -15.20
CA ALA A 13 42.52 -21.12 -14.26
C ALA A 13 41.86 -20.02 -13.42
N GLU A 14 42.64 -19.07 -12.88
CA GLU A 14 42.11 -17.91 -12.15
C GLU A 14 41.19 -17.05 -13.03
N TRP A 15 41.57 -16.81 -14.29
CA TRP A 15 40.75 -16.05 -15.22
C TRP A 15 39.46 -16.79 -15.57
N ALA A 16 39.53 -18.10 -15.78
CA ALA A 16 38.34 -18.92 -16.03
C ALA A 16 37.38 -18.90 -14.83
N GLU A 17 37.90 -18.93 -13.60
CA GLU A 17 37.09 -18.83 -12.39
C GLU A 17 36.44 -17.45 -12.26
N ARG A 18 37.21 -16.37 -12.46
CA ARG A 18 36.66 -15.00 -12.46
C ARG A 18 35.61 -14.80 -13.54
N ALA A 19 35.82 -15.33 -14.74
CA ALA A 19 34.85 -15.26 -15.84
C ALA A 19 33.54 -15.98 -15.48
N ARG A 20 33.63 -17.17 -14.85
CA ARG A 20 32.45 -17.88 -14.36
C ARG A 20 31.71 -17.09 -13.29
N TYR A 21 32.43 -16.48 -12.34
CA TYR A 21 31.84 -15.65 -11.31
C TYR A 21 31.11 -14.45 -11.91
N ILE A 22 31.73 -13.74 -12.85
CA ILE A 22 31.12 -12.59 -13.55
C ILE A 22 29.86 -13.03 -14.28
N ALA A 23 29.91 -14.12 -15.05
CA ALA A 23 28.74 -14.64 -15.78
C ALA A 23 27.57 -15.00 -14.84
N GLN A 24 27.86 -15.56 -13.66
CA GLN A 24 26.83 -15.81 -12.64
C GLN A 24 26.21 -14.52 -12.10
N GLN A 25 27.02 -13.50 -11.85
CA GLN A 25 26.53 -12.19 -11.39
C GLN A 25 25.71 -11.48 -12.46
N GLU A 26 26.15 -11.50 -13.73
CA GLU A 26 25.41 -10.92 -14.85
C GLU A 26 24.03 -11.56 -15.00
N LEU A 27 23.94 -12.88 -14.88
CA LEU A 27 22.65 -13.58 -14.88
C LEU A 27 21.76 -13.14 -13.71
N ALA A 28 22.32 -13.02 -12.50
CA ALA A 28 21.59 -12.59 -11.32
C ALA A 28 21.08 -11.15 -11.45
N ILE A 29 21.89 -10.26 -12.05
CA ILE A 29 21.50 -8.86 -12.33
C ILE A 29 20.38 -8.83 -13.36
N ALA A 30 20.51 -9.56 -14.47
CA ALA A 30 19.49 -9.61 -15.52
C ALA A 30 18.11 -10.05 -14.99
N LEU A 31 18.08 -11.08 -14.12
CA LEU A 31 16.85 -11.55 -13.48
C LEU A 31 16.23 -10.50 -12.55
N ARG A 32 17.07 -9.76 -11.81
CA ARG A 32 16.61 -8.68 -10.94
C ARG A 32 16.04 -7.53 -11.76
N ASP A 33 16.70 -7.13 -12.83
CA ASP A 33 16.25 -6.04 -13.71
C ASP A 33 14.92 -6.38 -14.38
N GLU A 34 14.73 -7.63 -14.84
CA GLU A 34 13.43 -8.10 -15.35
C GLU A 34 12.34 -8.00 -14.28
N THR A 35 12.66 -8.40 -13.05
CA THR A 35 11.73 -8.34 -11.92
C THR A 35 11.36 -6.89 -11.59
N ILE A 36 12.34 -5.98 -11.58
CA ILE A 36 12.13 -4.54 -11.34
C ILE A 36 11.22 -3.98 -12.43
N ALA A 37 11.53 -4.20 -13.71
CA ALA A 37 10.72 -3.70 -14.83
C ALA A 37 9.27 -4.20 -14.75
N ARG A 38 9.07 -5.48 -14.38
CA ARG A 38 7.74 -6.06 -14.17
C ARG A 38 7.00 -5.35 -13.03
N LEU A 39 7.65 -5.15 -11.89
CA LEU A 39 7.06 -4.49 -10.72
C LEU A 39 6.69 -3.04 -11.03
N GLU A 40 7.59 -2.28 -11.65
CA GLU A 40 7.35 -0.89 -12.07
C GLU A 40 6.14 -0.78 -13.00
N SER A 41 6.05 -1.66 -14.01
CA SER A 41 4.90 -1.67 -14.92
C SER A 41 3.58 -1.98 -14.20
N THR A 42 3.62 -2.83 -13.17
CA THR A 42 2.45 -3.21 -12.38
C THR A 42 2.01 -2.06 -11.49
N ILE A 43 2.96 -1.42 -10.81
CA ILE A 43 2.72 -0.24 -9.98
C ILE A 43 2.11 0.88 -10.83
N ALA A 44 2.69 1.17 -12.01
CA ALA A 44 2.17 2.20 -12.91
C ALA A 44 0.72 1.91 -13.36
N LYS A 45 0.39 0.64 -13.66
CA LYS A 45 -0.98 0.23 -13.98
C LYS A 45 -1.94 0.43 -12.81
N LEU A 46 -1.54 0.03 -11.61
CA LEU A 46 -2.34 0.19 -10.39
C LEU A 46 -2.55 1.66 -10.05
N GLN A 47 -1.51 2.48 -10.15
CA GLN A 47 -1.61 3.93 -9.95
C GLN A 47 -2.54 4.58 -10.97
N ARG A 48 -2.45 4.21 -12.26
CA ARG A 48 -3.37 4.70 -13.29
C ARG A 48 -4.81 4.24 -13.05
N TRP A 49 -5.02 3.05 -12.51
CA TRP A 49 -6.36 2.56 -12.16
C TRP A 49 -6.94 3.30 -10.95
N ARG A 50 -6.12 3.54 -9.92
CA ARG A 50 -6.54 4.15 -8.65
C ARG A 50 -6.63 5.68 -8.68
N PHE A 51 -5.76 6.31 -9.48
CA PHE A 51 -5.52 7.77 -9.51
C PHE A 51 -5.45 8.36 -10.94
N GLY A 52 -5.74 7.59 -11.98
CA GLY A 52 -5.70 8.07 -13.37
C GLY A 52 -6.83 9.04 -13.70
N ARG A 53 -6.75 9.73 -14.84
CA ARG A 53 -7.70 10.79 -15.27
C ARG A 53 -9.19 10.43 -15.22
N ARG A 54 -9.57 9.14 -15.22
CA ARG A 54 -10.95 8.67 -15.11
C ARG A 54 -11.36 8.27 -13.68
N SER A 55 -10.40 8.07 -12.77
CA SER A 55 -10.70 8.15 -11.33
C SER A 55 -10.61 9.63 -10.99
N GLU A 56 -11.75 10.30 -10.84
CA GLU A 56 -11.82 11.70 -10.42
C GLU A 56 -10.76 11.97 -9.34
N LYS A 57 -9.77 12.80 -9.67
CA LYS A 57 -8.86 13.28 -8.65
C LYS A 57 -9.70 14.22 -7.78
N LEU A 58 -9.72 13.97 -6.48
CA LEU A 58 -10.15 14.99 -5.53
C LEU A 58 -9.26 16.21 -5.76
N SER A 59 -9.87 17.38 -6.01
CA SER A 59 -9.11 18.62 -6.07
C SER A 59 -8.39 18.86 -4.74
N PRO A 60 -7.31 19.66 -4.69
CA PRO A 60 -6.63 19.97 -3.43
C PRO A 60 -7.60 20.40 -2.33
N ASP A 61 -8.59 21.23 -2.65
CA ASP A 61 -9.61 21.68 -1.71
C ASP A 61 -10.49 20.51 -1.20
N GLN A 62 -10.82 19.55 -2.08
CA GLN A 62 -11.57 18.36 -1.69
C GLN A 62 -10.73 17.39 -0.84
N ILE A 63 -9.41 17.36 -1.03
CA ILE A 63 -8.48 16.61 -0.17
C ILE A 63 -8.43 17.27 1.21
N SER A 64 -8.27 18.60 1.28
CA SER A 64 -8.26 19.31 2.56
C SER A 64 -9.57 19.15 3.34
N LEU A 65 -10.73 19.21 2.67
CA LEU A 65 -12.02 18.92 3.29
C LEU A 65 -12.12 17.49 3.82
N TRP A 66 -11.53 16.53 3.10
CA TRP A 66 -11.51 15.14 3.53
C TRP A 66 -10.55 14.90 4.70
N GLU A 67 -9.39 15.56 4.71
CA GLU A 67 -8.43 15.54 5.82
C GLU A 67 -9.05 16.10 7.11
N GLU A 68 -9.74 17.25 7.04
CA GLU A 68 -10.45 17.83 8.19
C GLU A 68 -11.54 16.89 8.72
N ALA A 69 -12.30 16.26 7.83
CA ALA A 69 -13.33 15.29 8.21
C ALA A 69 -12.72 14.03 8.85
N LEU A 70 -11.58 13.56 8.34
CA LEU A 70 -10.85 12.41 8.86
C LEU A 70 -10.33 12.67 10.27
N ASP A 71 -9.71 13.84 10.51
CA ASP A 71 -9.21 14.23 11.82
C ASP A 71 -10.34 14.28 12.86
N THR A 72 -11.51 14.80 12.46
CA THR A 72 -12.70 14.84 13.31
C THR A 72 -13.19 13.43 13.67
N GLU A 73 -13.21 12.50 12.71
CA GLU A 73 -13.67 11.13 12.93
C GLU A 73 -12.67 10.33 13.79
N ILE A 74 -11.37 10.56 13.61
CA ILE A 74 -10.32 9.98 14.46
C ILE A 74 -10.50 10.46 15.90
N ALA A 75 -10.63 11.77 16.14
CA ALA A 75 -10.83 12.32 17.48
C ALA A 75 -12.11 11.78 18.15
N ALA A 76 -13.20 11.60 17.39
CA ALA A 76 -14.41 10.98 17.91
C ALA A 76 -14.19 9.52 18.32
N MET A 77 -13.45 8.75 17.51
CA MET A 77 -13.10 7.36 17.82
C MET A 77 -12.20 7.26 19.04
N GLU A 78 -11.22 8.16 19.17
CA GLU A 78 -10.33 8.24 20.34
C GLU A 78 -11.12 8.53 21.61
N SER A 79 -12.09 9.45 21.57
CA SER A 79 -12.97 9.71 22.71
C SER A 79 -13.83 8.50 23.08
N ILE A 80 -14.35 7.76 22.10
CA ILE A 80 -15.10 6.52 22.35
C ILE A 80 -14.17 5.49 22.98
N LEU A 81 -12.95 5.34 22.44
CA LEU A 81 -11.98 4.40 22.96
C LEU A 81 -11.61 4.71 24.42
N GLU A 82 -11.39 5.99 24.75
CA GLU A 82 -11.13 6.42 26.12
C GLU A 82 -12.29 6.05 27.05
N SER A 83 -13.54 6.33 26.67
CA SER A 83 -14.70 5.95 27.49
C SER A 83 -14.81 4.43 27.70
N VAL A 84 -14.50 3.63 26.67
CA VAL A 84 -14.53 2.17 26.76
C VAL A 84 -13.41 1.67 27.68
N LEU A 85 -12.23 2.30 27.63
CA LEU A 85 -11.12 1.97 28.50
C LEU A 85 -11.42 2.37 29.95
N GLU A 86 -11.96 3.55 30.20
CA GLU A 86 -12.41 4.02 31.52
C GLU A 86 -13.50 3.11 32.10
N ASP A 87 -14.51 2.74 31.30
CA ASP A 87 -15.56 1.81 31.70
C ASP A 87 -14.98 0.42 32.02
N SER A 88 -14.03 -0.07 31.21
CA SER A 88 -13.34 -1.34 31.48
C SER A 88 -12.47 -1.28 32.75
N ALA A 89 -11.83 -0.15 33.02
CA ALA A 89 -11.05 0.08 34.23
C ALA A 89 -11.96 0.17 35.47
N ALA A 90 -13.13 0.80 35.35
CA ALA A 90 -14.14 0.85 36.39
C ALA A 90 -14.76 -0.54 36.67
N VAL A 91 -14.99 -1.34 35.64
CA VAL A 91 -15.47 -2.73 35.76
C VAL A 91 -14.42 -3.64 36.42
N THR A 92 -13.14 -3.50 36.05
CA THR A 92 -12.04 -4.30 36.63
C THR A 92 -11.71 -3.88 38.06
N ALA A 93 -11.89 -2.60 38.43
CA ALA A 93 -11.73 -2.12 39.80
C ALA A 93 -12.87 -2.52 40.75
N SER A 94 -14.04 -2.90 40.22
CA SER A 94 -15.26 -3.12 41.03
C SER A 94 -15.71 -4.58 41.19
N ARG A 95 -15.00 -5.60 40.67
CA ARG A 95 -15.45 -6.99 40.87
C ARG A 95 -14.34 -8.05 41.02
N PRO A 96 -14.31 -8.80 42.15
CA PRO A 96 -13.71 -10.13 42.16
C PRO A 96 -14.67 -11.11 41.47
N GLY A 97 -14.18 -11.76 40.41
CA GLY A 97 -14.80 -12.95 39.85
C GLY A 97 -15.94 -12.73 38.84
N THR A 98 -15.84 -13.56 37.79
CA THR A 98 -16.91 -14.08 36.93
C THR A 98 -17.10 -13.42 35.56
N GLU A 99 -16.66 -14.21 34.58
CA GLU A 99 -17.15 -14.47 33.23
C GLU A 99 -17.01 -13.43 32.10
N ALA A 100 -16.56 -13.98 30.97
CA ALA A 100 -16.19 -13.29 29.74
C ALA A 100 -17.40 -12.62 29.06
N PRO A 101 -17.23 -11.41 28.49
CA PRO A 101 -18.33 -10.70 27.87
C PRO A 101 -18.65 -11.31 26.50
N VAL A 102 -19.92 -11.67 26.31
CA VAL A 102 -20.49 -12.01 25.00
C VAL A 102 -20.55 -10.73 24.17
N ALA A 103 -19.89 -10.75 23.01
CA ALA A 103 -19.86 -9.61 22.09
C ALA A 103 -21.28 -9.32 21.52
N PRO A 104 -21.75 -8.07 21.52
CA PRO A 104 -23.05 -7.74 20.96
C PRO A 104 -23.02 -7.84 19.43
N ALA A 105 -24.11 -8.35 18.85
CA ALA A 105 -24.28 -8.47 17.40
C ALA A 105 -24.23 -7.09 16.73
N ARG A 106 -23.33 -6.94 15.75
CA ARG A 106 -23.10 -5.69 15.02
C ARG A 106 -24.31 -5.37 14.12
N PRO A 107 -24.88 -4.14 14.17
CA PRO A 107 -25.98 -3.78 13.28
C PRO A 107 -25.52 -3.75 11.81
N PRO A 108 -26.43 -3.99 10.85
CA PRO A 108 -26.09 -3.99 9.44
C PRO A 108 -25.63 -2.60 8.99
N ARG A 109 -24.48 -2.55 8.31
CA ARG A 109 -23.90 -1.30 7.80
C ARG A 109 -24.80 -0.74 6.70
N ARG A 110 -25.30 0.49 6.88
CA ARG A 110 -25.89 1.26 5.77
C ARG A 110 -24.76 1.62 4.81
N HIS A 111 -24.75 0.97 3.64
CA HIS A 111 -23.95 1.47 2.53
C HIS A 111 -24.68 2.71 1.98
N PRO A 112 -24.07 3.91 1.99
CA PRO A 112 -24.61 5.01 1.23
C PRO A 112 -24.45 4.62 -0.24
N GLY A 113 -25.53 4.09 -0.83
CA GLY A 113 -25.60 3.88 -2.27
C GLY A 113 -25.32 5.21 -2.97
N ARG A 114 -24.92 5.16 -4.23
CA ARG A 114 -24.76 6.39 -5.03
C ARG A 114 -26.11 7.09 -5.09
N MET A 115 -26.27 8.18 -4.33
CA MET A 115 -27.44 9.03 -4.43
C MET A 115 -27.41 9.66 -5.83
N GLN A 116 -28.58 9.73 -6.45
CA GLN A 116 -28.75 10.47 -7.70
C GLN A 116 -28.33 11.91 -7.45
N LEU A 117 -27.60 12.49 -8.40
CA LEU A 117 -27.12 13.85 -8.26
C LEU A 117 -28.33 14.79 -8.20
N PRO A 118 -28.45 15.66 -7.16
CA PRO A 118 -29.59 16.56 -7.01
C PRO A 118 -29.86 17.39 -8.27
N ASP A 119 -31.14 17.53 -8.63
CA ASP A 119 -31.56 18.26 -9.84
C ASP A 119 -31.25 19.77 -9.78
N THR A 120 -30.94 20.29 -8.60
CA THR A 120 -30.55 21.69 -8.37
C THR A 120 -29.12 22.01 -8.76
N LEU A 121 -28.28 20.99 -9.02
CA LEU A 121 -26.90 21.20 -9.44
C LEU A 121 -26.83 21.51 -10.94
N PRO A 122 -26.19 22.62 -11.35
CA PRO A 122 -26.03 22.95 -12.76
C PRO A 122 -25.16 21.89 -13.44
N ARG A 123 -25.68 21.32 -14.54
CA ARG A 123 -24.97 20.32 -15.35
C ARG A 123 -24.10 21.04 -16.37
N VAL A 124 -22.81 20.68 -16.43
CA VAL A 124 -21.89 21.22 -17.43
C VAL A 124 -21.73 20.17 -18.54
N GLU A 125 -22.21 20.49 -19.73
CA GLU A 125 -22.04 19.68 -20.94
C GLU A 125 -20.56 19.75 -21.38
N GLY A 126 -19.86 18.62 -21.34
CA GLY A 126 -18.49 18.54 -21.83
C GLY A 126 -18.45 18.49 -23.35
N ILE A 127 -17.86 19.49 -23.99
CA ILE A 127 -17.63 19.51 -25.45
C ILE A 127 -16.66 18.36 -25.78
N THR A 128 -17.18 17.30 -26.40
CA THR A 128 -16.35 16.22 -26.95
C THR A 128 -15.86 16.65 -28.32
N ILE A 129 -14.59 17.03 -28.41
CA ILE A 129 -13.92 17.26 -29.69
C ILE A 129 -13.55 15.89 -30.26
N LEU A 130 -14.10 15.55 -31.43
CA LEU A 130 -13.78 14.36 -32.22
C LEU A 130 -12.51 14.56 -33.06
#